data_AF-A0A1B6JQM8-F1
#
_entry.id   AF-A0A1B6JQM8-F1
#
_cell.length_a   1.000
_cell.length_b   1.000
_cell.length_c   1.000
_cell.angle_alpha   90.00
_cell.angle_beta   90.00
_cell.angle_gamma   90.00
#
_symmetry.space_group_name_H-M   'P 1'
#
loop_
_entity.id
_entity.type
_entity.pdbx_description
1 polymer ?
#
loop_
_entity_poly.entity_id
_entity_poly.type
_entity_poly.pdbx_seq_one_letter_code
_entity_poly.pdbx_strand_id
1 'polypeptide(L)'
;MECGRKTQINNENNIEIEGYKFEKVNNFTYLGVMLTNNNEEDMEIQQRINAVHRSLSACHKLLSSRLLSHKTKLRIYKTIIRPVLLYGSENWVLSKKTEK
;
A
#
# COMPACT_ATOMS: atom_id res chain seq x y z
N MET A 1 25.24 22.45 3.20
CA MET A 1 25.34 21.44 2.13
C MET A 1 23.94 21.21 1.57
N GLU A 2 23.50 22.07 0.65
CA GLU A 2 22.21 21.91 -0.01
C GLU A 2 22.44 21.19 -1.34
N CYS A 3 22.25 19.87 -1.35
CA CYS A 3 22.13 19.13 -2.59
C CYS A 3 20.69 19.27 -3.09
N GLY A 4 20.38 20.43 -3.66
CA GLY A 4 19.13 20.65 -4.37
C GLY A 4 19.13 19.80 -5.65
N ARG A 5 18.50 18.62 -5.62
CA ARG A 5 18.17 17.88 -6.85
C ARG A 5 17.16 18.72 -7.63
N LYS A 6 17.64 19.49 -8.60
CA LYS A 6 16.81 20.01 -9.68
C LYS A 6 16.41 18.81 -10.55
N THR A 7 15.28 18.20 -10.26
CA THR A 7 14.66 17.25 -11.19
C THR A 7 14.18 18.07 -12.38
N GLN A 8 14.99 18.12 -13.45
CA GLN A 8 14.50 18.58 -14.75
C GLN A 8 13.39 17.61 -15.17
N ILE A 9 12.16 18.10 -15.24
CA ILE A 9 11.03 17.35 -15.79
C ILE A 9 11.24 17.36 -17.31
N ASN A 10 12.11 16.45 -17.79
CA ASN A 10 12.22 16.17 -19.21
C ASN A 10 11.01 15.34 -19.63
N ASN A 11 10.33 15.77 -20.70
CA ASN A 11 9.27 15.05 -21.40
C ASN A 11 9.83 13.85 -22.18
N GLU A 12 10.62 13.00 -21.53
CA GLU A 12 11.15 11.76 -22.09
C GLU A 12 10.32 10.60 -21.52
N ASN A 13 9.67 9.85 -22.41
CA ASN A 13 8.83 8.70 -22.04
C ASN A 13 9.63 7.53 -21.44
N ASN A 14 10.96 7.65 -21.37
CA ASN A 14 11.86 6.60 -20.92
C ASN A 14 12.93 7.14 -19.96
N ILE A 15 13.30 6.33 -18.98
CA ILE A 15 14.36 6.57 -17.99
C ILE A 15 15.54 5.67 -18.38
N GLU A 16 16.74 6.23 -18.53
CA GLU A 16 17.95 5.44 -18.84
C GLU A 16 18.83 5.27 -17.61
N ILE A 17 19.15 4.02 -17.26
CA ILE A 17 20.01 3.67 -16.10
C ILE A 17 21.04 2.64 -16.58
N GLU A 18 22.33 2.95 -16.47
CA GLU A 18 23.44 2.04 -16.84
C GLU A 18 23.32 1.46 -18.28
N GLY A 19 22.76 2.24 -19.21
CA GLY A 19 22.53 1.81 -20.60
C GLY A 19 21.24 1.02 -20.85
N TYR A 20 20.44 0.78 -19.80
CA TYR A 20 19.11 0.18 -19.90
C TYR A 20 18.04 1.27 -19.95
N LYS A 21 17.10 1.15 -20.90
CA LYS A 21 15.96 2.07 -21.05
C LYS A 21 14.70 1.46 -20.44
N PHE A 22 14.08 2.19 -19.52
CA PHE A 22 12.85 1.83 -18.82
C PHE A 22 11.73 2.77 -19.24
N GLU A 23 10.55 2.23 -19.54
CA GLU A 23 9.38 3.06 -19.83
C GLU A 23 8.85 3.74 -18.57
N LYS A 24 8.47 5.02 -18.68
CA LYS A 24 7.77 5.73 -17.63
C LYS A 24 6.28 5.37 -17.65
N VAL A 25 5.85 4.61 -16.64
CA VAL A 25 4.43 4.21 -16.48
C VAL A 25 3.73 5.05 -15.42
N ASN A 26 2.41 5.27 -15.60
CA ASN A 26 1.60 6.01 -14.63
C ASN A 26 1.38 5.23 -13.32
N ASN A 27 1.23 3.91 -13.44
CA ASN A 27 1.01 2.99 -12.33
C ASN A 27 2.02 1.85 -12.42
N PHE A 28 2.73 1.59 -11.34
CA PHE A 28 3.71 0.49 -11.25
C PHE A 28 3.41 -0.36 -10.02
N THR A 29 3.38 -1.68 -10.17
CA THR A 29 3.22 -2.59 -9.03
C THR A 29 4.58 -3.10 -8.59
N TYR A 30 5.02 -2.66 -7.41
CA TYR A 30 6.25 -3.11 -6.78
C TYR A 30 5.93 -3.96 -5.55
N LEU A 31 6.32 -5.23 -5.55
CA LEU A 31 6.08 -6.17 -4.42
C LEU A 31 4.60 -6.23 -3.95
N GLY A 32 3.65 -5.97 -4.86
CA GLY A 32 2.22 -5.94 -4.55
C GLY A 32 1.71 -4.58 -4.03
N VAL A 33 2.57 -3.57 -3.92
CA VAL A 33 2.21 -2.17 -3.67
C VAL A 33 2.03 -1.45 -5.01
N MET A 34 0.93 -0.73 -5.18
CA MET A 34 0.69 0.10 -6.37
C MET A 34 1.26 1.50 -6.14
N LEU A 35 2.30 1.84 -6.91
CA LEU A 35 2.92 3.16 -6.93
C LEU A 35 2.32 3.95 -8.08
N THR A 36 1.74 5.11 -7.78
CA THR A 36 1.16 6.03 -8.77
C THR A 36 2.07 7.24 -8.95
N ASN A 37 2.17 7.76 -10.18
CA ASN A 37 3.02 8.93 -10.47
C ASN A 37 2.57 10.21 -9.73
N ASN A 38 1.29 10.32 -9.40
CA ASN A 38 0.73 11.45 -8.66
C ASN A 38 0.85 11.31 -7.14
N ASN A 39 1.49 10.23 -6.64
CA ASN A 39 1.53 9.90 -5.22
C ASN A 39 0.12 9.86 -4.61
N GLU A 40 -0.85 9.33 -5.35
CA GLU A 40 -2.22 9.12 -4.87
C GLU A 40 -2.25 7.81 -4.09
N GLU A 41 -2.02 7.88 -2.77
CA GLU A 41 -2.12 6.74 -1.85
C GLU A 41 -3.56 6.18 -1.77
N ASP A 42 -4.57 6.98 -2.10
CA ASP A 42 -5.99 6.60 -1.97
C ASP A 42 -6.34 5.32 -2.73
N MET A 43 -5.82 5.13 -3.95
CA MET A 43 -6.11 3.95 -4.76
C MET A 43 -5.53 2.68 -4.12
N GLU A 44 -4.32 2.76 -3.56
CA GLU A 44 -3.69 1.66 -2.84
C GLU A 44 -4.45 1.33 -1.54
N ILE A 45 -4.84 2.36 -0.80
CA ILE A 45 -5.66 2.22 0.43
C ILE A 45 -6.96 1.49 0.10
N GLN A 46 -7.67 1.88 -0.96
CA GLN A 46 -8.90 1.20 -1.38
C GLN A 46 -8.65 -0.27 -1.76
N GLN A 47 -7.58 -0.58 -2.47
CA GLN A 47 -7.22 -1.96 -2.79
C GLN A 47 -6.97 -2.81 -1.53
N ARG A 48 -6.32 -2.23 -0.52
CA ARG A 48 -6.06 -2.88 0.77
C ARG A 48 -7.32 -3.08 1.59
N ILE A 49 -8.19 -2.08 1.65
CA ILE A 49 -9.52 -2.21 2.29
C ILE A 49 -10.29 -3.38 1.65
N ASN A 50 -10.26 -3.49 0.32
CA ASN A 50 -10.88 -4.61 -0.39
C ASN A 50 -10.22 -5.96 -0.05
N ALA A 51 -8.89 -6.01 0.10
CA ALA A 51 -8.18 -7.21 0.54
C ALA A 51 -8.54 -7.62 1.99
N VAL A 52 -8.70 -6.63 2.87
CA VAL A 52 -9.18 -6.83 4.25
C VAL A 52 -10.59 -7.38 4.25
N HIS A 53 -11.51 -6.81 3.46
CA HIS A 53 -12.88 -7.33 3.35
C HIS A 53 -12.92 -8.80 2.91
N ARG A 54 -12.11 -9.17 1.91
CA ARG A 54 -11.97 -10.58 1.49
C ARG A 54 -11.46 -11.47 2.63
N SER A 55 -10.41 -11.03 3.32
CA SER A 55 -9.80 -11.77 4.42
C SER A 55 -10.76 -11.93 5.61
N LEU A 56 -11.52 -10.88 5.91
CA LEU A 56 -12.53 -10.88 6.96
C LEU A 56 -13.69 -11.81 6.61
N SER A 57 -14.15 -11.79 5.35
CA SER A 57 -15.17 -12.71 4.85
C SER A 57 -14.72 -14.17 4.97
N ALA A 58 -13.48 -14.48 4.59
CA ALA A 58 -12.90 -15.82 4.75
C ALA A 58 -12.82 -16.25 6.23
N CYS A 59 -12.46 -15.33 7.12
CA CYS A 59 -12.36 -15.60 8.56
C CYS A 59 -13.69 -15.45 9.32
N HIS A 60 -14.78 -15.05 8.65
CA HIS A 60 -16.03 -14.67 9.31
C HIS A 60 -16.58 -15.78 10.20
N LYS A 61 -16.56 -17.03 9.72
CA LYS A 61 -17.03 -18.20 10.48
C LYS A 61 -16.24 -18.41 11.78
N LEU A 62 -14.92 -18.20 11.74
CA LEU A 62 -14.05 -18.32 12.90
C LEU A 62 -14.29 -17.17 13.90
N LEU A 63 -14.42 -15.95 13.39
CA LEU A 63 -14.65 -14.77 14.24
C LEU A 63 -16.05 -14.78 14.87
N SER A 64 -17.06 -15.34 14.18
CA SER A 64 -18.44 -15.47 14.67
C SER A 64 -18.63 -16.67 15.61
N SER A 65 -17.75 -17.68 15.55
CA SER A 65 -17.87 -18.90 16.37
C SER A 65 -17.87 -18.62 17.87
N ARG A 66 -18.83 -19.18 18.60
CA ARG A 66 -18.86 -19.15 20.08
C ARG A 66 -17.86 -20.12 20.73
N LEU A 67 -17.36 -21.09 19.96
CA LEU A 67 -16.38 -22.08 20.45
C LEU A 67 -14.99 -21.47 20.65
N LEU A 68 -14.69 -20.37 19.97
CA LEU A 68 -13.40 -19.71 20.06
C LEU A 68 -13.38 -18.63 21.14
N SER A 69 -12.39 -18.72 22.02
CA SER A 69 -12.17 -17.70 23.05
C SER A 69 -11.81 -16.34 22.44
N HIS A 70 -12.12 -15.27 23.17
CA HIS A 70 -11.81 -13.90 22.74
C HIS A 70 -10.31 -13.71 22.42
N LYS A 71 -9.43 -14.32 23.22
CA LYS A 71 -7.97 -14.30 22.99
C LYS A 71 -7.59 -14.89 21.64
N THR A 72 -8.25 -15.96 21.21
CA THR A 72 -7.97 -16.62 19.93
C THR A 72 -8.46 -15.77 18.76
N LYS A 73 -9.66 -15.18 18.86
CA LYS A 73 -10.18 -14.25 17.86
C LYS A 73 -9.30 -13.01 17.68
N LEU A 74 -8.83 -12.45 18.79
CA LEU A 74 -7.85 -11.35 18.77
C LEU A 74 -6.53 -11.77 18.11
N ARG A 75 -6.08 -13.00 18.33
CA ARG A 75 -4.87 -13.52 17.67
C ARG A 75 -5.08 -13.59 16.16
N ILE A 76 -6.19 -14.15 15.69
CA ILE A 76 -6.56 -14.21 14.26
C ILE A 76 -6.57 -12.80 13.65
N TYR A 77 -7.20 -11.83 14.30
CA TYR A 77 -7.20 -10.45 13.85
C TYR A 77 -5.78 -9.88 13.72
N LYS A 78 -4.94 -10.05 14.74
CA LYS A 78 -3.56 -9.54 14.76
C LYS A 78 -2.65 -10.21 13.74
N THR A 79 -2.87 -11.49 13.41
CA THR A 79 -1.99 -12.26 12.53
C THR A 79 -2.43 -12.25 11.06
N ILE A 80 -3.71 -12.04 10.78
CA ILE A 80 -4.25 -12.08 9.40
C ILE A 80 -4.70 -10.69 8.97
N ILE A 81 -5.64 -10.09 9.70
CA ILE A 81 -6.29 -8.86 9.25
C ILE A 81 -5.35 -7.65 9.37
N ARG A 82 -4.65 -7.54 10.51
CA ARG A 82 -3.73 -6.43 10.78
C ARG A 82 -2.59 -6.30 9.76
N PRO A 83 -1.84 -7.36 9.39
CA PRO A 83 -0.77 -7.21 8.39
C PRO A 83 -1.30 -6.89 6.99
N VAL A 84 -2.45 -7.42 6.59
CA VAL A 84 -3.07 -7.09 5.29
C VAL A 84 -3.43 -5.60 5.22
N LEU A 85 -3.94 -5.05 6.33
CA LEU A 85 -4.30 -3.64 6.43
C LEU A 85 -3.07 -2.71 6.47
N LEU A 86 -2.05 -3.07 7.27
CA LEU A 86 -0.90 -2.20 7.56
C LEU A 86 0.29 -2.37 6.62
N TYR A 87 0.31 -3.41 5.79
CA TYR A 87 1.36 -3.53 4.78
C TYR A 87 1.36 -2.25 3.92
N GLY A 88 2.54 -1.75 3.54
CA GLY A 88 2.67 -0.53 2.73
C GLY A 88 2.30 0.80 3.40
N SER A 89 1.72 0.82 4.62
CA SER A 89 1.33 2.07 5.29
C SER A 89 2.52 2.97 5.65
N GLU A 90 3.73 2.42 5.67
CA GLU A 90 4.99 3.15 5.85
C GLU A 90 5.31 4.08 4.67
N ASN A 91 4.74 3.81 3.49
CA ASN A 91 4.94 4.59 2.27
C ASN A 91 3.80 5.59 2.01
N TRP A 92 2.76 5.59 2.85
CA TRP A 92 1.68 6.56 2.73
C TRP A 92 2.19 7.92 3.19
N VAL A 93 2.35 8.83 2.24
CA VAL A 93 2.71 10.20 2.55
C VAL A 93 1.52 10.83 3.27
N LEU A 94 1.75 11.35 4.48
CA LEU A 94 0.76 12.20 5.12
C LEU A 94 0.67 13.48 4.29
N SER A 95 -0.28 13.53 3.37
CA SER A 95 -0.55 14.75 2.62
C SER A 95 -0.90 15.87 3.62
N LYS A 96 -0.52 17.11 3.33
CA LYS A 96 -0.81 18.29 4.17
C LYS A 96 -2.29 18.47 4.51
N LYS A 97 -3.20 17.77 3.81
CA LYS A 97 -4.64 17.70 4.12
C LYS A 97 -4.94 16.95 5.43
N THR A 98 -4.06 16.06 5.87
CA THR A 98 -4.22 15.22 7.07
C THR A 98 -3.50 15.81 8.29
N GLU A 99 -2.58 16.75 8.08
CA GLU A 99 -1.93 17.53 9.13
C GLU A 99 -2.94 18.57 9.65
N LYS A 100 -3.25 18.52 10.95
CA LYS A 100 -4.23 19.39 11.61
C LYS A 100 -3.55 20.35 12.55
#